data_AF-A0A0R1LU50-F1
#
_entry.id   AF-A0A0R1LU50-F1
#
_cell.length_a   1.000
_cell.length_b   1.000
_cell.length_c   1.000
_cell.angle_alpha   90.00
_cell.angle_beta   90.00
_cell.angle_gamma   90.00
#
_symmetry.space_group_name_H-M   'P 1'
#
loop_
_entity.id
_entity.type
_entity.pdbx_description
1 polymer ?
#
loop_
_entity_poly.entity_id
_entity_poly.type
_entity_poly.pdbx_seq_one_letter_code
_entity_poly.pdbx_strand_id
1 'polypeptide(L)'
;MLVNTLAYIPYLAAIIWPTWYWLGIGTMFFNLFQFLGHAFKMNFGMKTWYNPGLATVIVLMMPISIAYWVHIWPIVGGWSWGLGIIALVVMLIVTVILPVQLLKSRTTDAVIPERQIRQFNWVKKAAAIRRN
;
A
#
# COMPACT_ATOMS: atom_id res chain seq x y z
N MET A 1 11.93 -3.11 -1.91
CA MET A 1 11.42 -3.21 -3.29
C MET A 1 10.51 -4.42 -3.49
N LEU A 2 10.82 -5.59 -2.91
CA LEU A 2 10.02 -6.82 -3.06
C LEU A 2 8.50 -6.65 -2.84
N VAL A 3 8.08 -6.00 -1.76
CA VAL A 3 6.66 -5.75 -1.46
C VAL A 3 5.95 -5.07 -2.64
N ASN A 4 6.57 -4.03 -3.23
CA ASN A 4 5.99 -3.29 -4.35
C ASN A 4 5.96 -4.15 -5.62
N THR A 5 7.03 -4.91 -5.87
CA THR A 5 7.11 -5.83 -7.02
C THR A 5 6.01 -6.89 -6.96
N LEU A 6 5.77 -7.47 -5.78
CA LEU A 6 4.70 -8.45 -5.58
C LEU A 6 3.32 -7.81 -5.76
N ALA A 7 3.14 -6.56 -5.32
CA ALA A 7 1.88 -5.84 -5.49
C ALA A 7 1.53 -5.59 -6.96
N TYR A 8 2.51 -5.47 -7.88
CA TYR A 8 2.20 -5.32 -9.30
C TYR A 8 1.42 -6.48 -9.90
N ILE A 9 1.58 -7.71 -9.39
CA ILE A 9 0.92 -8.90 -9.92
C ILE A 9 -0.63 -8.75 -9.88
N PRO A 10 -1.27 -8.50 -8.71
CA PRO A 10 -2.72 -8.31 -8.67
C PRO A 10 -3.20 -7.05 -9.41
N TYR A 11 -2.42 -5.96 -9.47
CA TYR A 11 -2.80 -4.79 -10.29
C TYR A 11 -2.82 -5.12 -11.78
N LEU A 12 -1.77 -5.77 -12.29
CA LEU A 12 -1.69 -6.17 -13.69
C LEU A 12 -2.81 -7.18 -14.03
N ALA A 13 -3.08 -8.12 -13.14
CA ALA A 13 -4.19 -9.05 -13.31
C ALA A 13 -5.55 -8.32 -13.39
N ALA A 14 -5.81 -7.33 -12.53
CA ALA A 14 -7.03 -6.53 -12.59
C ALA A 14 -7.15 -5.73 -13.91
N ILE A 15 -6.03 -5.27 -14.47
CA ILE A 15 -6.00 -4.57 -15.77
C ILE A 15 -6.25 -5.52 -16.93
N ILE A 16 -5.64 -6.71 -16.91
CA ILE A 16 -5.77 -7.72 -17.98
C ILE A 16 -7.18 -8.34 -18.00
N TRP A 17 -7.79 -8.54 -16.83
CA TRP A 17 -9.15 -9.09 -16.68
C TRP A 17 -10.10 -8.07 -16.04
N PRO A 18 -10.49 -6.99 -16.75
CA PRO A 18 -11.28 -5.90 -16.17
C PRO A 18 -12.71 -6.32 -15.80
N THR A 19 -13.21 -7.42 -16.35
CA THR A 19 -14.52 -7.98 -16.00
C THR A 19 -14.50 -8.76 -14.68
N TRP A 20 -13.32 -9.04 -14.10
CA TRP A 20 -13.19 -9.64 -12.78
C TRP A 20 -13.32 -8.57 -11.70
N TYR A 21 -14.53 -8.03 -11.57
CA TYR A 21 -14.82 -6.89 -10.68
C TYR A 21 -14.36 -7.11 -9.24
N TRP A 22 -14.45 -8.34 -8.73
CA TRP A 22 -13.98 -8.69 -7.39
C TRP A 22 -12.48 -8.41 -7.20
N LEU A 23 -11.66 -8.66 -8.23
CA LEU A 23 -10.23 -8.42 -8.16
C LEU A 23 -9.92 -6.92 -8.22
N GLY A 24 -10.62 -6.17 -9.07
CA GLY A 24 -10.53 -4.71 -9.11
C GLY A 24 -11.02 -4.05 -7.81
N ILE A 25 -12.07 -4.59 -7.18
CA ILE A 25 -12.51 -4.17 -5.83
C ILE A 25 -11.42 -4.48 -4.80
N GLY A 26 -10.78 -5.65 -4.90
CA GLY A 26 -9.66 -6.03 -4.04
C GLY A 26 -8.49 -5.05 -4.12
N THR A 27 -8.07 -4.67 -5.34
CA THR A 27 -6.99 -3.69 -5.54
C THR A 27 -7.41 -2.28 -5.10
N MET A 28 -8.67 -1.91 -5.32
CA MET A 28 -9.26 -0.66 -4.82
C MET A 28 -9.24 -0.59 -3.29
N PHE A 29 -9.65 -1.64 -2.59
CA PHE A 29 -9.55 -1.66 -1.13
C PHE A 29 -8.10 -1.73 -0.65
N PHE A 30 -7.22 -2.43 -1.36
CA PHE A 30 -5.81 -2.49 -1.02
C PHE A 30 -5.17 -1.10 -1.08
N ASN A 31 -5.44 -0.32 -2.13
CA ASN A 31 -5.10 1.10 -2.25
C ASN A 31 -5.56 1.91 -1.03
N LEU A 32 -6.82 1.77 -0.63
CA LEU A 32 -7.39 2.53 0.50
C LEU A 32 -6.75 2.10 1.82
N PHE A 33 -6.48 0.81 2.01
CA PHE A 33 -5.84 0.28 3.21
C PHE A 33 -4.39 0.77 3.38
N GLN A 34 -3.70 1.11 2.29
CA GLN A 34 -2.36 1.73 2.38
C GLN A 34 -2.40 3.06 3.13
N PHE A 35 -3.53 3.78 3.14
CA PHE A 35 -3.69 4.99 3.95
C PHE A 35 -3.50 4.66 5.43
N LEU A 36 -4.13 3.58 5.90
CA LEU A 36 -3.99 3.13 7.29
C LEU A 36 -2.54 2.76 7.61
N GLY A 37 -1.87 2.05 6.70
CA GLY A 37 -0.47 1.66 6.86
C GLY A 37 0.49 2.86 6.91
N HIS A 38 0.35 3.80 5.99
CA HIS A 38 1.28 4.93 5.86
C HIS A 38 0.95 6.09 6.80
N ALA A 39 -0.32 6.44 6.98
CA ALA A 39 -0.73 7.56 7.83
C ALA A 39 -0.58 7.22 9.32
N PHE A 40 -0.95 6.00 9.73
CA PHE A 40 -0.91 5.62 11.14
C PHE A 40 0.36 4.83 11.44
N LYS A 41 0.51 3.60 10.92
CA LYS A 41 1.58 2.71 11.38
C LYS A 41 2.99 3.26 11.13
N MET A 42 3.28 3.72 9.92
CA MET A 42 4.62 4.19 9.55
C MET A 42 4.93 5.57 10.14
N ASN A 43 4.08 6.56 9.87
CA ASN A 43 4.29 7.93 10.35
C ASN A 43 4.34 8.02 11.88
N PHE A 44 3.43 7.32 12.59
CA PHE A 44 3.47 7.29 14.05
C PHE A 44 4.75 6.62 14.57
N GLY A 45 5.17 5.51 13.95
CA GLY A 45 6.42 4.83 14.29
C GLY A 45 7.67 5.69 14.03
N MET A 46 7.65 6.53 12.99
CA MET A 46 8.74 7.43 12.64
C MET A 46 8.68 8.79 13.35
N LYS A 47 7.57 9.10 14.02
CA LYS A 47 7.25 10.42 14.60
C LYS A 47 7.26 11.54 13.55
N THR A 48 6.80 11.23 12.35
CA THR A 48 6.68 12.19 11.24
C THR A 48 5.24 12.35 10.80
N TRP A 49 4.87 13.54 10.31
CA TRP A 49 3.53 13.77 9.75
C TRP A 49 3.45 13.35 8.27
N TYR A 50 4.59 13.08 7.64
CA TYR A 50 4.71 12.73 6.24
C TYR A 50 5.66 11.55 6.03
N ASN A 51 5.33 10.75 5.00
CA ASN A 51 6.24 9.87 4.29
C ASN A 51 5.81 9.79 2.82
N PRO A 52 6.70 9.43 1.88
CA PRO A 52 6.36 9.38 0.45
C PRO A 52 5.17 8.46 0.12
N GLY A 53 5.00 7.35 0.85
CA GLY A 53 3.86 6.47 0.65
C GLY A 53 2.53 7.10 1.04
N LEU A 54 2.50 7.94 2.08
CA LEU A 54 1.29 8.70 2.44
C LEU A 54 0.88 9.65 1.31
N ALA A 55 1.83 10.37 0.70
CA ALA A 55 1.53 11.23 -0.44
C ALA A 55 0.99 10.44 -1.64
N THR A 56 1.61 9.30 -1.96
CA THR A 56 1.12 8.42 -3.04
C THR A 56 -0.32 7.99 -2.79
N VAL A 57 -0.68 7.63 -1.55
CA VAL A 57 -2.03 7.18 -1.26
C VAL A 57 -3.05 8.32 -1.38
N ILE A 58 -2.74 9.50 -0.86
CA ILE A 58 -3.66 10.64 -0.87
C ILE A 58 -3.85 11.20 -2.28
N VAL A 59 -2.75 11.38 -3.03
CA VAL A 59 -2.76 12.10 -4.31
C VAL A 59 -3.11 11.20 -5.50
N LEU A 60 -2.82 9.90 -5.40
CA LEU A 60 -2.98 8.97 -6.52
C LEU A 60 -3.95 7.83 -6.21
N MET A 61 -3.64 7.01 -5.20
CA MET A 61 -4.37 5.74 -5.01
C MET A 61 -5.82 5.95 -4.55
N MET A 62 -6.07 6.87 -3.63
CA MET A 62 -7.40 7.15 -3.11
C MET A 62 -8.31 7.79 -4.17
N PRO A 63 -7.89 8.82 -4.94
CA PRO A 63 -8.69 9.32 -6.05
C PRO A 63 -9.02 8.26 -7.10
N ILE A 64 -8.05 7.42 -7.49
CA ILE A 64 -8.29 6.31 -8.43
C ILE A 64 -9.30 5.31 -7.87
N SER A 65 -9.17 4.94 -6.58
CA SER A 65 -10.10 4.03 -5.93
C SER A 65 -11.52 4.58 -5.87
N ILE A 66 -11.68 5.88 -5.59
CA ILE A 66 -13.00 6.53 -5.57
C ILE A 66 -13.60 6.58 -6.99
N ALA A 67 -12.80 6.95 -7.99
CA ALA A 67 -13.26 6.96 -9.38
C ALA A 67 -13.70 5.56 -9.84
N TYR A 68 -12.92 4.53 -9.50
CA TYR A 68 -13.27 3.14 -9.78
C TYR A 68 -14.56 2.73 -9.08
N TRP A 69 -14.71 3.02 -7.78
CA TRP A 69 -15.94 2.76 -7.03
C TRP A 69 -17.17 3.33 -7.74
N VAL A 70 -17.14 4.61 -8.09
CA VAL A 70 -18.27 5.29 -8.74
C VAL A 70 -18.62 4.63 -10.08
N HIS A 71 -17.60 4.21 -10.84
CA HIS A 71 -17.79 3.54 -12.12
C HIS A 71 -18.47 2.17 -11.98
N ILE A 72 -18.08 1.38 -10.98
CA ILE A 72 -18.57 0.00 -10.84
C ILE A 72 -19.83 -0.15 -9.97
N TRP A 73 -20.13 0.85 -9.15
CA TRP A 73 -21.28 0.85 -8.25
C TRP A 73 -22.62 0.46 -8.91
N PRO A 74 -22.99 0.99 -10.09
CA PRO A 74 -24.29 0.65 -10.70
C PRO A 74 -24.34 -0.73 -11.37
N ILE A 75 -23.20 -1.40 -11.57
CA ILE A 75 -23.10 -2.60 -12.40
C ILE A 75 -22.69 -3.86 -11.62
N VAL A 76 -22.12 -3.71 -10.42
CA VAL A 76 -21.56 -4.82 -9.67
C VAL A 76 -22.53 -5.38 -8.62
N GLY A 77 -22.76 -6.69 -8.68
CA GLY A 77 -23.54 -7.42 -7.68
C GLY A 77 -22.81 -7.59 -6.34
N GLY A 78 -23.59 -7.77 -5.25
CA GLY A 78 -23.08 -7.89 -3.87
C GLY A 78 -21.97 -8.92 -3.67
N TRP A 79 -21.99 -10.05 -4.39
CA TRP A 79 -20.97 -11.09 -4.29
C TRP A 79 -19.56 -10.62 -4.64
N SER A 80 -19.42 -9.73 -5.63
CA SER A 80 -18.09 -9.22 -6.02
C SER A 80 -17.48 -8.35 -4.91
N TRP A 81 -18.30 -7.69 -4.09
CA TRP A 81 -17.83 -6.96 -2.92
C TRP A 81 -17.27 -7.88 -1.85
N GLY A 82 -17.99 -8.97 -1.53
CA GLY A 82 -17.52 -9.99 -0.59
C GLY A 82 -16.22 -10.65 -1.05
N LEU A 83 -16.17 -11.06 -2.32
CA LEU A 83 -14.95 -11.62 -2.92
C LEU A 83 -13.80 -10.60 -2.98
N GLY A 84 -14.11 -9.32 -3.18
CA GLY A 84 -13.11 -8.24 -3.15
C GLY A 84 -12.49 -8.03 -1.76
N ILE A 85 -13.26 -8.19 -0.69
CA ILE A 85 -12.72 -8.18 0.69
C ILE A 85 -11.79 -9.38 0.90
N ILE A 86 -12.17 -10.57 0.41
CA ILE A 86 -11.29 -11.75 0.47
C ILE A 86 -9.99 -11.48 -0.30
N ALA A 87 -10.10 -10.92 -1.51
CA ALA A 87 -8.95 -10.56 -2.32
C ALA A 87 -8.02 -9.55 -1.63
N LEU A 88 -8.57 -8.52 -0.95
CA LEU A 88 -7.79 -7.60 -0.12
C LEU A 88 -6.97 -8.36 0.93
N VAL A 89 -7.59 -9.26 1.70
CA VAL A 89 -6.92 -10.00 2.77
C VAL A 89 -5.78 -10.84 2.19
N VAL A 90 -6.05 -11.57 1.10
CA VAL A 90 -5.03 -12.36 0.40
C VAL A 90 -3.87 -11.48 -0.07
N MET A 91 -4.17 -10.33 -0.71
CA MET A 91 -3.15 -9.39 -1.16
C MET A 91 -2.31 -8.86 0.01
N LEU A 92 -2.92 -8.44 1.12
CA LEU A 92 -2.20 -7.97 2.31
C LEU A 92 -1.26 -9.04 2.86
N ILE A 93 -1.74 -10.28 2.96
CA ILE A 93 -0.94 -11.39 3.47
C ILE A 93 0.24 -11.65 2.55
N VAL A 94 -0.02 -11.89 1.26
CA VAL A 94 0.99 -12.37 0.30
C VAL A 94 1.99 -11.28 -0.07
N THR A 95 1.54 -10.04 -0.24
CA THR A 95 2.40 -8.96 -0.76
C THR A 95 3.10 -8.16 0.32
N VAL A 96 2.50 -8.03 1.52
CA VAL A 96 3.03 -7.19 2.60
C VAL A 96 3.43 -8.01 3.82
N ILE A 97 2.49 -8.71 4.45
CA ILE A 97 2.71 -9.29 5.78
C ILE A 97 3.72 -10.43 5.69
N LEU A 98 3.46 -11.44 4.87
CA LEU A 98 4.29 -12.63 4.74
C LEU A 98 5.75 -12.28 4.37
N PRO A 99 6.04 -11.52 3.29
CA PRO A 99 7.42 -11.21 2.94
C PRO A 99 8.12 -10.38 4.03
N VAL A 100 7.44 -9.41 4.65
CA VAL A 100 8.05 -8.61 5.74
C VAL A 100 8.33 -9.48 6.96
N GLN A 101 7.40 -10.36 7.36
CA GLN A 101 7.57 -11.18 8.55
C GLN A 101 8.59 -12.30 8.36
N LEU A 102 8.69 -12.88 7.16
CA LEU A 102 9.67 -13.93 6.85
C LEU A 102 11.09 -13.38 6.69
N LEU A 103 11.23 -12.19 6.11
CA LEU A 103 12.54 -11.62 5.77
C LEU A 103 13.07 -10.63 6.82
N LYS A 104 12.29 -10.28 7.85
CA LYS A 104 12.81 -9.42 8.94
C LYS A 104 13.94 -10.15 9.66
N SER A 105 15.08 -9.48 9.79
CA SER A 105 16.20 -9.96 10.59
C SER A 105 16.78 -8.79 11.39
N ARG A 106 17.19 -9.07 12.64
CA ARG A 106 17.88 -8.09 13.50
C ARG A 106 19.39 -8.13 13.35
N THR A 107 19.92 -9.16 12.68
CA THR A 107 21.36 -9.46 12.59
C THR A 107 21.78 -9.64 11.13
N THR A 108 21.18 -8.87 10.21
CA THR A 108 21.53 -8.94 8.79
C THR A 108 22.77 -8.11 8.49
N ASP A 109 23.69 -8.66 7.70
CA ASP A 109 24.86 -7.95 7.16
C ASP A 109 24.52 -7.11 5.92
N ALA A 110 23.24 -7.06 5.53
CA ALA A 110 22.78 -6.28 4.38
C ALA A 110 23.02 -4.78 4.63
N VAL A 111 24.00 -4.21 3.93
CA VAL A 111 24.31 -2.78 4.02
C VAL A 111 23.27 -1.97 3.26
N ILE A 112 22.59 -1.06 3.96
CA ILE A 112 21.70 -0.09 3.31
C ILE A 112 22.57 0.97 2.62
N PRO A 113 22.39 1.24 1.32
CA PRO A 113 23.16 2.26 0.61
C PRO A 113 23.08 3.62 1.30
N GLU A 114 24.22 4.29 1.48
CA GLU A 114 24.28 5.58 2.20
C GLU A 114 23.32 6.64 1.64
N ARG A 115 23.12 6.63 0.31
CA ARG A 115 22.16 7.53 -0.35
C ARG A 115 20.75 7.37 0.24
N GLN A 116 20.30 6.14 0.47
CA GLN A 116 18.98 5.87 1.05
C GLN A 116 18.91 6.34 2.50
N ILE A 117 19.98 6.13 3.28
CA ILE A 117 20.08 6.62 4.66
C ILE A 117 20.00 8.15 4.69
N ARG A 118 20.73 8.86 3.83
CA ARG A 118 20.68 10.33 3.72
C ARG A 118 19.29 10.84 3.36
N GLN A 119 18.64 10.22 2.38
CA GLN A 119 17.27 10.57 1.98
C GLN A 119 16.27 10.35 3.11
N PHE A 120 16.36 9.20 3.79
CA PHE A 120 15.53 8.89 4.95
C PHE A 120 15.69 9.92 6.07
N ASN A 121 16.94 10.25 6.44
CA ASN A 121 17.23 11.23 7.48
C ASN A 121 16.75 12.64 7.11
N TRP A 122 16.88 13.03 5.84
CA TRP A 122 16.35 14.31 5.36
C TRP A 122 14.83 14.38 5.50
N VAL A 123 14.10 13.35 5.03
CA VAL A 123 12.63 13.29 5.19
C VAL A 123 12.25 13.33 6.66
N LYS A 124 12.92 12.55 7.51
CA LYS A 124 12.64 12.50 8.94
C LYS A 124 12.81 13.86 9.61
N LYS A 125 13.87 14.61 9.26
CA LYS A 125 14.12 15.96 9.77
C LYS A 125 13.08 16.97 9.27
N ALA A 126 12.76 16.94 7.98
CA ALA A 126 11.80 17.86 7.38
C ALA A 126 10.36 17.65 7.86
N ALA A 127 9.98 16.38 8.08
CA ALA A 127 8.63 15.97 8.43
C ALA A 127 8.42 15.67 9.93
N ALA A 128 9.38 16.01 10.80
CA ALA A 128 9.28 15.76 12.23
C ALA A 128 8.07 16.48 12.84
N ILE A 129 7.27 15.77 13.64
CA ILE A 129 6.10 16.36 14.34
C ILE A 129 6.55 17.28 15.49
N ARG A 130 7.68 16.95 16.13
CA ARG A 130 8.31 17.81 17.15
C ARG A 130 9.76 18.02 16.75
N ARG A 131 10.17 19.29 16.67
CA ARG A 131 11.58 19.67 16.57
C ARG A 131 12.14 19.66 18.00
N ASN A 132 13.12 18.81 18.25
CA ASN A 132 14.02 18.97 19.38
C ASN A 132 15.15 19.90 18.96
#